data_AF-A0A392PPJ6-F1
#
_entry.id   AF-A0A392PPJ6-F1
#
_cell.length_a   1.000
_cell.length_b   1.000
_cell.length_c   1.000
_cell.angle_alpha   90.00
_cell.angle_beta   90.00
_cell.angle_gamma   90.00
#
_symmetry.space_group_name_H-M   'P 1'
#
loop_
_entity.id
_entity.type
_entity.pdbx_description
1 polymer ?
#
loop_
_entity_poly.entity_id
_entity_poly.type
_entity_poly.pdbx_seq_one_letter_code
_entity_poly.pdbx_strand_id
1 'polypeptide(L)'
;MSGVGISCFNPKQKQYPIINAIDAAKDSKSKEDAKFCNSGSLQANKVKGKVVYCLGSWGTEATVKEIGGIGTVIEYDNYPDVAQIFIAPATVVNHSI
;
A
#
# COMPACT_ATOMS: atom_id res chain seq x y z
N MET A 1 -16.34 -2.00 2.22
CA MET A 1 -15.07 -2.76 2.29
C MET A 1 -14.75 -3.02 3.76
N SER A 2 -14.39 -4.25 4.10
CA SER A 2 -13.89 -4.63 5.41
C SER A 2 -12.49 -5.20 5.23
N GLY A 3 -11.60 -4.97 6.20
CA GLY A 3 -10.22 -5.41 6.16
C GLY A 3 -9.75 -5.88 7.52
N VAL A 4 -8.69 -6.69 7.53
CA VAL A 4 -8.08 -7.24 8.74
C VAL A 4 -6.58 -6.95 8.69
N GLY A 5 -6.03 -6.46 9.80
CA GLY A 5 -4.62 -6.16 9.94
C GLY A 5 -4.22 -5.92 11.39
N ILE A 6 -2.99 -6.29 11.75
CA ILE A 6 -2.40 -5.96 13.05
C ILE A 6 -1.30 -4.94 12.81
N SER A 7 -1.50 -3.72 13.31
CA SER A 7 -0.51 -2.65 13.26
C SER A 7 -0.04 -2.33 14.67
N CYS A 8 1.22 -2.66 14.98
CA CYS A 8 1.87 -2.24 16.22
C CYS A 8 2.43 -0.81 16.15
N PHE A 9 2.09 -0.06 15.09
CA PHE A 9 2.61 1.29 14.85
C PHE A 9 1.71 2.34 15.48
N ASN A 10 2.33 3.30 16.18
CA ASN A 10 1.59 4.40 16.81
C ASN A 10 1.43 5.56 15.82
N PRO A 11 0.20 5.87 15.34
CA PRO A 11 -0.02 6.96 14.42
C PRO A 11 0.28 8.30 15.09
N LYS A 12 0.99 9.17 14.37
CA LYS A 12 1.36 10.54 14.82
C LYS A 12 0.33 11.59 14.42
N GLN A 13 -0.66 11.24 13.58
CA GLN A 13 -1.68 12.14 13.07
C GLN A 13 -3.05 11.45 13.09
N LYS A 14 -4.13 12.24 13.12
CA LYS A 14 -5.52 11.74 13.05
C LYS A 14 -5.89 11.22 11.66
N GLN A 15 -5.32 11.79 10.62
CA GLN A 15 -5.59 11.45 9.23
C GLN A 15 -4.31 11.55 8.42
N TYR A 16 -4.20 10.68 7.41
CA TYR A 16 -3.09 10.66 6.48
C TYR A 16 -3.60 10.73 5.05
N PRO A 17 -2.95 11.50 4.16
CA PRO A 17 -3.30 11.54 2.75
C PRO A 17 -3.15 10.15 2.11
N ILE A 18 -4.11 9.76 1.28
CA ILE A 18 -4.11 8.50 0.54
C ILE A 18 -3.81 8.80 -0.94
N ILE A 19 -3.08 7.90 -1.61
CA ILE A 19 -2.84 7.95 -3.05
C ILE A 19 -3.07 6.57 -3.69
N ASN A 20 -3.72 6.55 -4.86
CA ASN A 20 -3.79 5.35 -5.68
C ASN A 20 -2.44 5.12 -6.36
N ALA A 21 -1.92 3.89 -6.30
CA ALA A 21 -0.60 3.61 -6.81
C ALA A 21 -0.44 3.87 -8.32
N ILE A 22 -1.52 3.75 -9.12
CA ILE A 22 -1.51 4.11 -10.55
C ILE A 22 -1.21 5.59 -10.76
N ASP A 23 -1.72 6.47 -9.90
CA ASP A 23 -1.44 7.92 -9.96
C ASP A 23 -0.02 8.25 -9.50
N ALA A 24 0.55 7.37 -8.67
CA ALA A 24 1.93 7.41 -8.22
C ALA A 24 2.92 6.78 -9.21
N ALA A 25 2.47 6.26 -10.36
CA ALA A 25 3.34 5.62 -11.34
C ALA A 25 4.48 6.55 -11.81
N LYS A 26 5.64 5.93 -12.04
CA LYS A 26 6.87 6.60 -12.49
C LYS A 26 6.73 7.18 -13.89
N ASP A 27 6.04 6.49 -14.78
CA ASP A 27 5.66 6.95 -16.10
C ASP A 27 4.43 6.17 -16.58
N SER A 28 3.95 6.47 -17.80
CA SER A 28 2.76 5.80 -18.34
C SER A 28 2.96 4.31 -18.60
N LYS A 29 4.20 3.83 -18.76
CA LYS A 29 4.51 2.41 -18.99
C LYS A 29 4.53 1.64 -17.68
N SER A 30 4.91 2.28 -16.58
CA SER A 30 4.91 1.69 -15.25
C SER A 30 3.52 1.60 -14.60
N LYS A 31 2.44 2.06 -15.23
CA LYS A 31 1.10 2.08 -14.59
C LYS A 31 0.61 0.69 -14.16
N GLU A 32 0.81 -0.31 -15.01
CA GLU A 32 0.43 -1.70 -14.69
C GLU A 32 1.22 -2.21 -13.49
N ASP A 33 2.55 -2.02 -13.48
CA ASP A 33 3.39 -2.42 -12.33
C ASP A 33 3.10 -1.60 -11.06
N ALA A 34 2.79 -0.31 -11.24
CA ALA A 34 2.48 0.61 -10.16
C ALA A 34 1.18 0.22 -9.46
N LYS A 35 0.19 -0.29 -10.20
CA LYS A 35 -1.03 -0.85 -9.61
C LYS A 35 -0.73 -1.88 -8.53
N PHE A 36 0.31 -2.71 -8.72
CA PHE A 36 0.77 -3.71 -7.76
C PHE A 36 1.81 -3.20 -6.77
N CYS A 37 2.20 -1.92 -6.88
CA CYS A 37 3.27 -1.30 -6.10
C CYS A 37 4.60 -2.06 -6.22
N ASN A 38 4.88 -2.60 -7.41
CA ASN A 38 6.11 -3.31 -7.71
C ASN A 38 7.32 -2.40 -7.55
N SER A 39 8.47 -2.98 -7.16
CA SER A 39 9.70 -2.20 -7.00
C SER A 39 10.07 -1.44 -8.28
N GLY A 40 10.44 -0.16 -8.12
CA GLY A 40 10.81 0.72 -9.24
C GLY A 40 9.64 1.29 -10.06
N SER A 41 8.39 0.88 -9.81
CA SER A 41 7.21 1.34 -10.57
C SER A 41 6.64 2.67 -10.08
N LEU A 42 6.90 3.05 -8.83
CA LEU A 42 6.36 4.23 -8.16
C LEU A 42 7.35 5.39 -8.12
N GLN A 43 6.84 6.60 -8.18
CA GLN A 43 7.59 7.85 -8.03
C GLN A 43 7.64 8.26 -6.55
N ALA A 44 8.84 8.25 -5.95
CA ALA A 44 9.02 8.49 -4.51
C ALA A 44 8.46 9.83 -4.03
N ASN A 45 8.59 10.90 -4.82
CA ASN A 45 8.04 12.23 -4.50
C ASN A 45 6.50 12.24 -4.41
N LYS A 46 5.81 11.33 -5.10
CA LYS A 46 4.35 11.22 -5.03
C LYS A 46 3.87 10.40 -3.84
N VAL A 47 4.68 9.45 -3.38
CA VAL A 47 4.37 8.47 -2.32
C VAL A 47 4.78 8.95 -0.93
N LYS A 48 5.89 9.68 -0.82
CA LYS A 48 6.48 10.08 0.46
C LYS A 48 5.46 10.76 1.38
N GLY A 49 5.31 10.25 2.59
CA GLY A 49 4.40 10.79 3.60
C GLY A 49 2.91 10.45 3.40
N LYS A 50 2.58 9.54 2.46
CA LYS A 50 1.20 9.11 2.18
C LYS A 50 0.98 7.63 2.48
N VAL A 51 -0.29 7.28 2.66
CA VAL A 51 -0.77 5.89 2.61
C VAL A 51 -1.04 5.54 1.15
N VAL A 52 -0.51 4.41 0.68
CA VAL A 52 -0.64 3.99 -0.72
C VAL A 52 -1.65 2.86 -0.85
N TYR A 53 -2.54 2.98 -1.81
CA TYR A 53 -3.47 1.91 -2.18
C TYR A 53 -2.90 1.08 -3.33
N CYS A 54 -2.73 -0.23 -3.12
CA CYS A 54 -2.12 -1.16 -4.07
C CYS A 54 -3.03 -2.39 -4.28
N LEU A 55 -3.07 -2.92 -5.50
CA LEU A 55 -3.52 -4.30 -5.75
C LEU A 55 -2.33 -5.22 -5.49
N GLY A 56 -2.08 -5.62 -4.26
CA GLY A 56 -0.79 -6.19 -3.90
C GLY A 56 -0.89 -7.56 -3.28
N SER A 57 0.27 -8.14 -3.01
CA SER A 57 0.39 -9.33 -2.17
C SER A 57 1.44 -9.05 -1.09
N TRP A 58 2.00 -10.09 -0.48
CA TRP A 58 3.04 -9.96 0.53
C TRP A 58 4.26 -9.16 0.07
N GLY A 59 4.72 -8.26 0.95
CA GLY A 59 5.92 -7.47 0.73
C GLY A 59 5.68 -6.16 -0.02
N THR A 60 4.48 -5.92 -0.55
CA THR A 60 4.12 -4.66 -1.22
C THR A 60 4.36 -3.45 -0.30
N GLU A 61 4.09 -3.59 0.99
CA GLU A 61 4.29 -2.54 1.98
C GLU A 61 5.77 -2.23 2.25
N ALA A 62 6.67 -3.20 2.06
CA ALA A 62 8.10 -2.99 2.19
C ALA A 62 8.61 -2.04 1.08
N THR A 63 8.16 -2.26 -0.16
CA THR A 63 8.48 -1.38 -1.29
C THR A 63 7.96 0.04 -1.08
N VAL A 64 6.71 0.18 -0.59
CA VAL A 64 6.13 1.49 -0.28
C VAL A 64 6.92 2.19 0.84
N LYS A 65 7.31 1.45 1.88
CA LYS A 65 8.13 1.98 2.99
C LYS A 65 9.50 2.45 2.53
N GLU A 66 10.16 1.69 1.65
CA GLU A 66 11.51 2.00 1.12
C GLU A 66 11.57 3.39 0.47
N ILE A 67 10.51 3.78 -0.24
CA ILE A 67 10.41 5.09 -0.92
C ILE A 67 9.74 6.17 -0.06
N GLY A 68 9.53 5.91 1.23
CA GLY A 68 9.05 6.89 2.22
C GLY A 68 7.53 6.97 2.38
N GLY A 69 6.78 6.00 1.86
CA GLY A 69 5.37 5.83 2.21
C GLY A 69 5.22 5.49 3.69
N ILE A 70 4.14 5.95 4.30
CA ILE A 70 3.90 5.80 5.74
C ILE A 70 2.91 4.69 6.08
N GLY A 71 2.29 4.10 5.05
CA GLY A 71 1.51 2.88 5.18
C GLY A 71 0.92 2.43 3.85
N THR A 72 0.30 1.26 3.87
CA THR A 72 -0.23 0.63 2.65
C THR A 72 -1.60 0.00 2.91
N VAL A 73 -2.54 0.24 2.00
CA VAL A 73 -3.79 -0.50 1.91
C VAL A 73 -3.64 -1.46 0.73
N ILE A 74 -3.69 -2.75 1.02
CA ILE A 74 -3.47 -3.81 0.04
C ILE A 74 -4.83 -4.45 -0.26
N GLU A 75 -5.29 -4.32 -1.50
CA GLU A 75 -6.46 -5.06 -1.97
C GLU A 75 -6.02 -6.44 -2.47
N TYR A 76 -6.50 -7.50 -1.80
CA TYR A 76 -6.13 -8.89 -2.09
C TYR A 76 -7.22 -9.87 -1.62
N ASP A 77 -7.59 -10.84 -2.47
CA ASP A 77 -8.77 -11.70 -2.24
C ASP A 77 -8.52 -13.03 -1.53
N ASN A 78 -7.27 -13.49 -1.43
CA ASN A 78 -7.04 -14.89 -1.06
C ASN A 78 -6.97 -15.17 0.45
N TYR A 79 -6.84 -14.18 1.34
CA TYR A 79 -6.63 -14.44 2.80
C TYR A 79 -7.20 -13.36 3.75
N PRO A 80 -8.50 -13.02 3.71
CA PRO A 80 -9.06 -12.03 4.63
C PRO A 80 -9.17 -12.52 6.10
N ASP A 81 -9.00 -13.82 6.34
CA ASP A 81 -9.16 -14.48 7.64
C ASP A 81 -7.86 -14.57 8.46
N VAL A 82 -6.70 -14.24 7.85
CA VAL A 82 -5.40 -14.20 8.53
C VAL A 82 -4.91 -12.76 8.63
N ALA A 83 -4.76 -12.26 9.86
CA ALA A 83 -4.12 -10.99 10.09
C ALA A 83 -2.60 -11.11 9.86
N GLN A 84 -2.12 -10.52 8.78
CA GLN A 84 -0.72 -10.60 8.39
C GLN A 84 0.11 -9.55 9.16
N ILE A 85 1.32 -9.94 9.56
CA ILE A 85 2.28 -9.04 10.21
C ILE A 85 3.16 -8.43 9.13
N PHE A 86 3.23 -7.11 9.14
CA PHE A 86 3.91 -6.33 8.12
C PHE A 86 5.08 -5.54 8.70
N ILE A 87 6.13 -5.32 7.90
CA ILE A 87 7.29 -4.49 8.31
C ILE A 87 6.97 -2.99 8.34
N ALA A 88 5.85 -2.59 7.74
CA ALA A 88 5.32 -1.23 7.69
C ALA A 88 3.83 -1.26 8.13
N PRO A 89 3.25 -0.10 8.52
CA PRO A 89 1.80 -0.03 8.72
C PRO A 89 1.07 -0.46 7.45
N ALA A 90 0.34 -1.56 7.51
CA ALA A 90 -0.43 -2.03 6.38
C ALA A 90 -1.68 -2.79 6.82
N THR A 91 -2.66 -2.84 5.93
CA THR A 91 -3.88 -3.62 6.10
C THR A 91 -4.28 -4.24 4.78
N VAL A 92 -4.84 -5.44 4.85
CA VAL A 92 -5.45 -6.09 3.68
C VAL A 92 -6.95 -5.79 3.69
N VAL A 93 -7.50 -5.51 2.51
CA VAL A 93 -8.93 -5.30 2.27
C VAL A 93 -9.40 -6.20 1.13
N ASN A 94 -10.65 -6.63 1.18
CA ASN A 94 -11.26 -7.40 0.08
C ASN A 94 -11.47 -6.55 -1.16
N HIS A 95 -11.49 -7.20 -2.33
CA HIS A 95 -11.84 -6.53 -3.57
C HIS A 95 -13.25 -5.95 -3.49
N SER A 96 -13.40 -4.71 -3.96
CA SER A 96 -14.74 -4.16 -4.16
C SER A 96 -15.34 -4.72 -5.44
N ILE A 97 -16.44 -5.46 -5.30
CA ILE A 97 -17.29 -5.92 -6.41
C ILE A 97 -17.96 -4.72 -7.08
#